data_AF-A0A136K6R5-F1
#
_entry.id   AF-A0A136K6R5-F1
#
_cell.length_a   1.000
_cell.length_b   1.000
_cell.length_c   1.000
_cell.angle_alpha   90.00
_cell.angle_beta   90.00
_cell.angle_gamma   90.00
#
_symmetry.space_group_name_H-M   'P 1'
#
loop_
_entity.id
_entity.type
_entity.pdbx_description
1 polymer ?
#
loop_
_entity_poly.entity_id
_entity_poly.type
_entity_poly.pdbx_seq_one_letter_code
_entity_poly.pdbx_strand_id
1 'polypeptide(L)'
;MRRIPALVADWQTDEANAGKPFPSYARLLARRSTAEANSRYSWTVDFSARRAKAREEMQPLLDQAAKLRAEVVDLKEQLKGLKKEKAAKKVCEALDAQIREKDKSARDLESQAAAIDAALFDLKAVNPHAVTTVDQRTPAEIITNIETQGRVVAQALDRLRALLAADVLVTQE
;
A
#
# COMPACT_ATOMS: atom_id res chain seq x y z
N MET A 1 -21.79 -1.76 -14.84
CA MET A 1 -20.87 -1.71 -13.68
C MET A 1 -21.66 -2.09 -12.43
N ARG A 2 -21.42 -3.28 -11.84
CA ARG A 2 -22.23 -3.79 -10.70
C ARG A 2 -21.95 -2.94 -9.45
N ARG A 3 -23.01 -2.50 -8.77
CA ARG A 3 -22.92 -1.97 -7.40
C ARG A 3 -22.47 -3.12 -6.49
N ILE A 4 -21.45 -2.90 -5.67
CA ILE A 4 -21.08 -3.86 -4.62
C ILE A 4 -22.11 -3.67 -3.50
N PRO A 5 -22.97 -4.67 -3.21
CA PRO A 5 -24.10 -4.50 -2.29
C PRO A 5 -23.68 -4.04 -0.89
N ALA A 6 -22.54 -4.54 -0.40
CA ALA A 6 -22.00 -4.20 0.92
C ALA A 6 -21.66 -2.70 1.05
N LEU A 7 -21.01 -2.08 0.05
CA LEU A 7 -20.66 -0.66 0.11
C LEU A 7 -21.88 0.26 0.08
N VAL A 8 -22.93 -0.16 -0.63
CA VAL A 8 -24.19 0.59 -0.68
C VAL A 8 -24.94 0.48 0.64
N ALA A 9 -24.92 -0.70 1.28
CA ALA A 9 -25.49 -0.90 2.60
C ALA A 9 -24.79 -0.01 3.64
N ASP A 10 -23.45 -0.03 3.69
CA ASP A 10 -22.65 0.82 4.59
C ASP A 10 -22.94 2.32 4.39
N TRP A 11 -23.13 2.76 3.14
CA TRP A 11 -23.48 4.15 2.83
C TRP A 11 -24.88 4.53 3.35
N GLN A 12 -25.83 3.61 3.25
CA GLN A 12 -27.23 3.84 3.66
C GLN A 12 -27.42 3.80 5.17
N THR A 13 -26.56 3.10 5.91
CA THR A 13 -26.61 3.06 7.38
C THR A 13 -26.15 4.34 8.05
N ASP A 14 -25.44 5.22 7.34
CA ASP A 14 -24.98 6.50 7.86
C ASP A 14 -26.08 7.56 7.67
N GLU A 15 -26.63 8.07 8.78
CA GLU A 15 -27.68 9.09 8.79
C GLU A 15 -27.27 10.39 8.07
N ALA A 16 -25.97 10.72 8.05
CA ALA A 16 -25.47 11.89 7.34
C ALA A 16 -25.63 11.77 5.81
N ASN A 17 -25.87 10.55 5.30
CA ASN A 17 -26.06 10.23 3.90
C ASN A 17 -27.52 10.00 3.52
N ALA A 18 -28.46 10.16 4.46
CA ALA A 18 -29.88 10.04 4.21
C ALA A 18 -30.33 10.94 3.04
N GLY A 19 -31.03 10.34 2.06
CA GLY A 19 -31.50 11.04 0.86
C GLY A 19 -30.44 11.37 -0.19
N LYS A 20 -29.14 11.15 0.09
CA LYS A 20 -28.07 11.42 -0.88
C LYS A 20 -27.84 10.21 -1.80
N PRO A 21 -27.64 10.44 -3.11
CA PRO A 21 -27.35 9.35 -4.04
C PRO A 21 -25.97 8.76 -3.75
N PHE A 22 -25.87 7.42 -3.79
CA PHE A 22 -24.60 6.72 -3.60
C PHE A 22 -23.50 7.26 -4.53
N PRO A 23 -22.29 7.55 -4.02
CA PRO A 23 -21.17 8.09 -4.79
C PRO A 23 -20.52 6.99 -5.64
N SER A 24 -21.19 6.60 -6.72
CA SER A 24 -20.69 5.61 -7.67
C SER A 24 -19.50 6.14 -8.47
N TYR A 25 -18.68 5.21 -8.99
CA TYR A 25 -17.54 5.56 -9.86
C TYR A 25 -17.90 6.57 -10.96
N ALA A 26 -19.00 6.35 -11.69
CA ALA A 26 -19.41 7.23 -12.79
C ALA A 26 -19.73 8.67 -12.32
N ARG A 27 -20.28 8.84 -11.11
CA ARG A 27 -20.56 10.17 -10.54
C ARG A 27 -19.28 10.85 -10.06
N LEU A 28 -18.40 10.08 -9.42
CA LEU A 28 -17.12 10.59 -8.92
C LEU A 28 -16.14 10.93 -10.05
N LEU A 29 -16.22 10.23 -11.19
CA LEU A 29 -15.33 10.43 -12.34
C LEU A 29 -15.39 11.87 -12.90
N ALA A 30 -16.57 12.48 -12.91
CA ALA A 30 -16.76 13.86 -13.35
C ALA A 30 -16.04 14.87 -12.44
N ARG A 31 -15.85 14.50 -11.18
CA ARG A 31 -15.18 15.31 -10.15
C ARG A 31 -13.77 14.81 -9.82
N ARG A 32 -13.15 13.98 -10.66
CA ARG A 32 -11.82 13.41 -10.40
C ARG A 32 -10.80 14.50 -10.03
N SER A 33 -9.85 14.15 -9.17
CA SER A 33 -8.82 15.09 -8.66
C SER A 33 -9.37 16.26 -7.83
N THR A 34 -10.63 16.21 -7.38
CA THR A 34 -11.15 17.12 -6.35
C THR A 34 -11.20 16.42 -5.00
N ALA A 35 -11.17 17.20 -3.91
CA ALA A 35 -11.29 16.65 -2.56
C ALA A 35 -12.59 15.85 -2.37
N GLU A 36 -13.69 16.28 -3.00
CA GLU A 36 -14.99 15.59 -2.94
C GLU A 36 -14.97 14.20 -3.59
N ALA A 37 -14.16 14.02 -4.63
CA ALA A 37 -14.01 12.75 -5.31
C ALA A 37 -12.99 11.81 -4.67
N ASN A 38 -12.18 12.29 -3.72
CA ASN A 38 -11.24 11.47 -2.95
C ASN A 38 -11.94 10.95 -1.68
N SER A 39 -12.92 10.07 -1.89
CA SER A 39 -13.67 9.43 -0.81
C SER A 39 -13.35 7.92 -0.72
N ARG A 40 -13.78 7.29 0.39
CA ARG A 40 -13.71 5.83 0.59
C ARG A 40 -14.26 5.00 -0.59
N TYR A 41 -15.20 5.56 -1.35
CA TYR A 41 -15.89 4.88 -2.46
C TYR A 41 -15.24 5.17 -3.83
N SER A 42 -14.23 6.03 -3.85
CA SER A 42 -13.52 6.40 -5.07
C SER A 42 -12.51 5.35 -5.48
N TRP A 43 -12.37 5.16 -6.78
CA TRP A 43 -11.33 4.33 -7.39
C TRP A 43 -10.30 5.17 -8.15
N THR A 44 -10.40 6.50 -8.07
CA THR A 44 -9.48 7.39 -8.78
C THR A 44 -8.27 7.71 -7.91
N VAL A 45 -7.09 7.71 -8.54
CA VAL A 45 -5.84 8.16 -7.94
C VAL A 45 -5.37 9.41 -8.66
N ASP A 46 -4.93 10.42 -7.90
CA ASP A 46 -4.32 11.62 -8.45
C ASP A 46 -2.85 11.37 -8.81
N PHE A 47 -2.61 10.92 -10.04
CA PHE A 47 -1.25 10.70 -10.55
C PHE A 47 -0.46 12.00 -10.74
N SER A 48 -1.12 13.14 -10.89
CA SER A 48 -0.44 14.44 -10.94
C SER A 48 0.20 14.75 -9.59
N ALA A 49 -0.59 14.69 -8.51
CA ALA A 49 -0.11 14.91 -7.16
C ALA A 49 0.95 13.87 -6.76
N ARG A 50 0.71 12.59 -7.09
CA ARG A 50 1.67 11.51 -6.78
C ARG A 50 3.00 11.68 -7.51
N ARG A 51 2.98 12.13 -8.78
CA ARG A 51 4.20 12.47 -9.53
C ARG A 51 4.92 13.69 -8.98
N ALA A 52 4.19 14.72 -8.59
CA ALA A 52 4.78 15.91 -8.00
C ALA A 52 5.56 15.55 -6.72
N LYS A 53 4.91 14.81 -5.81
CA LYS A 53 5.54 14.31 -4.59
C LYS A 53 6.74 13.40 -4.87
N ALA A 54 6.60 12.46 -5.80
CA ALA A 54 7.71 11.57 -6.18
C ALA A 54 8.92 12.36 -6.73
N ARG A 55 8.69 13.43 -7.52
CA ARG A 55 9.78 14.29 -7.99
C ARG A 55 10.46 15.05 -6.86
N GLU A 56 9.69 15.58 -5.92
CA GLU A 56 10.24 16.24 -4.72
C GLU A 56 11.12 15.28 -3.90
N GLU A 57 10.67 14.03 -3.73
CA GLU A 57 11.42 12.99 -3.01
C GLU A 57 12.66 12.51 -3.77
N MET A 58 12.59 12.42 -5.11
CA MET A 58 13.73 12.03 -5.96
C MET A 58 14.78 13.11 -6.11
N GLN A 59 14.39 14.40 -6.12
CA GLN A 59 15.28 15.52 -6.39
C GLN A 59 16.57 15.49 -5.55
N PRO A 60 16.54 15.33 -4.21
CA PRO A 60 17.77 15.29 -3.42
C PRO A 60 18.67 14.10 -3.76
N LEU A 61 18.10 12.95 -4.13
CA LEU A 61 18.87 11.75 -4.51
C LEU A 61 19.59 11.98 -5.84
N LEU A 62 18.89 12.58 -6.81
CA LEU A 62 19.44 12.91 -8.13
C LEU A 62 20.53 14.00 -8.02
N ASP A 63 20.31 15.01 -7.18
CA ASP A 63 21.30 16.08 -6.94
C ASP A 63 22.57 15.52 -6.29
N GLN A 64 22.43 14.61 -5.32
CA GLN A 64 23.56 13.93 -4.69
C GLN A 64 24.30 13.01 -5.67
N ALA A 65 23.56 12.24 -6.48
CA ALA A 65 24.15 11.41 -7.52
C ALA A 65 24.94 12.26 -8.53
N ALA A 66 24.38 13.38 -8.99
CA ALA A 66 25.03 14.30 -9.91
C ALA A 66 26.34 14.88 -9.33
N LYS A 67 26.34 15.27 -8.04
CA LYS A 67 27.56 15.72 -7.35
C LYS A 67 28.63 14.64 -7.32
N LEU A 68 28.27 13.40 -6.95
CA LEU A 68 29.22 12.28 -6.93
C LEU A 68 29.76 11.96 -8.33
N ARG A 69 28.92 12.06 -9.37
CA ARG A 69 29.35 11.88 -10.76
C ARG A 69 30.35 12.95 -11.20
N ALA A 70 30.13 14.21 -10.82
CA ALA A 70 31.09 15.29 -11.08
C ALA A 70 32.44 15.01 -10.39
N GLU A 71 32.42 14.68 -9.10
CA GLU A 71 33.64 14.32 -8.36
C GLU A 71 34.37 13.13 -8.98
N VAL A 72 33.64 12.13 -9.48
CA VAL A 72 34.23 10.99 -10.20
C VAL A 72 34.93 11.43 -11.49
N VAL A 73 34.35 12.36 -12.24
CA VAL A 73 34.96 12.89 -13.47
C VAL A 73 36.27 13.62 -13.12
N ASP A 74 36.25 14.47 -12.09
CA ASP A 74 37.43 15.19 -11.62
C ASP A 74 38.54 14.21 -11.15
N LEU A 75 38.18 13.20 -10.36
CA LEU A 75 39.13 12.16 -9.92
C LEU A 75 39.68 11.34 -11.09
N LYS A 76 38.87 11.05 -12.12
CA LYS A 76 39.33 10.37 -13.34
C LYS A 76 40.32 11.23 -14.13
N GLU A 77 40.17 12.55 -14.13
CA GLU A 77 41.13 13.47 -14.74
C GLU A 77 42.45 13.53 -13.94
N GLN A 78 42.37 13.63 -12.61
CA GLN A 78 43.54 13.57 -11.73
C GLN A 78 44.31 12.25 -11.89
N LEU A 79 43.60 11.11 -11.98
CA LEU A 79 44.19 9.80 -12.24
C LEU A 79 44.99 9.80 -13.56
N LYS A 80 44.44 10.38 -14.62
CA LYS A 80 45.11 10.48 -15.92
C LYS A 80 46.39 11.33 -15.81
N GLY A 81 46.35 12.44 -15.08
CA GLY A 81 47.52 13.27 -14.78
C GLY A 81 48.62 12.48 -14.06
N LEU A 82 48.28 11.85 -12.94
CA LEU A 82 49.22 11.05 -12.13
C LEU A 82 49.83 9.88 -12.91
N LYS A 83 49.06 9.23 -13.79
CA LYS A 83 49.56 8.17 -14.66
C LYS A 83 50.57 8.70 -15.69
N LYS A 84 50.38 9.92 -16.22
CA LYS A 84 51.35 10.58 -17.13
C LYS A 84 52.64 10.95 -16.40
N GLU A 85 52.53 11.40 -15.15
CA GLU A 85 53.66 11.77 -14.29
C GLU A 85 54.42 10.56 -13.71
N LYS A 86 54.01 9.32 -14.05
CA LYS A 86 54.57 8.07 -13.52
C LYS A 86 54.54 8.02 -11.99
N ALA A 87 53.46 8.53 -11.39
CA ALA A 87 53.24 8.48 -9.96
C ALA A 87 53.27 7.02 -9.43
N ALA A 88 53.57 6.86 -8.14
CA ALA A 88 53.66 5.56 -7.52
C ALA A 88 52.36 4.75 -7.69
N LYS A 89 52.49 3.47 -8.06
CA LYS A 89 51.36 2.57 -8.33
C LYS A 89 50.31 2.57 -7.21
N LYS A 90 50.74 2.59 -5.95
CA LYS A 90 49.87 2.64 -4.76
C LYS A 90 48.96 3.87 -4.74
N VAL A 91 49.43 5.03 -5.19
CA VAL A 91 48.64 6.27 -5.23
C VAL A 91 47.57 6.19 -6.31
N CYS A 92 47.92 5.67 -7.48
CA CYS A 92 46.97 5.41 -8.56
C CYS A 92 45.90 4.38 -8.14
N GLU A 93 46.30 3.31 -7.46
CA GLU A 93 45.38 2.27 -6.96
C GLU A 93 44.42 2.83 -5.90
N ALA A 94 44.89 3.68 -4.99
CA ALA A 94 44.05 4.34 -4.00
C ALA A 94 43.01 5.27 -4.66
N LEU A 95 43.40 6.04 -5.67
CA LEU A 95 42.50 6.91 -6.40
C LEU A 95 41.48 6.11 -7.24
N ASP A 96 41.92 5.03 -7.89
CA ASP A 96 41.03 4.10 -8.61
C ASP A 96 39.99 3.47 -7.66
N ALA A 97 40.38 3.14 -6.42
CA ALA A 97 39.45 2.65 -5.40
C ALA A 97 38.42 3.72 -4.98
N GLN A 98 38.84 4.97 -4.76
CA GLN A 98 37.93 6.08 -4.46
C GLN A 98 36.94 6.35 -5.60
N ILE A 99 37.41 6.31 -6.85
CA ILE A 99 36.55 6.44 -8.04
C ILE A 99 35.47 5.35 -8.03
N ARG A 100 35.84 4.09 -7.79
CA ARG A 100 34.89 2.97 -7.75
C ARG A 100 33.85 3.14 -6.66
N GLU A 101 34.26 3.56 -5.47
CA GLU A 101 33.34 3.75 -4.35
C GLU A 101 32.34 4.88 -4.60
N LYS A 102 32.81 6.01 -5.15
CA LYS A 102 31.93 7.12 -5.52
C LYS A 102 31.02 6.79 -6.70
N ASP A 103 31.51 6.08 -7.72
CA ASP A 103 30.68 5.60 -8.84
C ASP A 103 29.61 4.61 -8.34
N LYS A 104 29.93 3.76 -7.37
CA LYS A 104 28.95 2.85 -6.74
C LYS A 104 27.88 3.63 -5.98
N SER A 105 28.30 4.56 -5.12
CA SER A 105 27.39 5.41 -4.34
C SER A 105 26.44 6.22 -5.24
N ALA A 106 26.93 6.75 -6.37
CA ALA A 106 26.09 7.45 -7.34
C ALA A 106 25.03 6.52 -7.97
N ARG A 107 25.42 5.30 -8.36
CA ARG A 107 24.49 4.30 -8.92
C ARG A 107 23.44 3.86 -7.91
N ASP A 108 23.81 3.71 -6.64
CA ASP A 108 22.88 3.31 -5.58
C ASP A 108 21.82 4.39 -5.37
N LEU A 109 22.20 5.68 -5.40
CA LEU A 109 21.26 6.81 -5.36
C LEU A 109 20.36 6.89 -6.59
N GLU A 110 20.92 6.68 -7.79
CA GLU A 110 20.15 6.59 -9.05
C GLU A 110 19.12 5.45 -8.99
N SER A 111 19.50 4.30 -8.41
CA SER A 111 18.60 3.16 -8.22
C SER A 111 17.50 3.45 -7.20
N GLN A 112 17.78 4.18 -6.13
CA GLN A 112 16.77 4.61 -5.16
C GLN A 112 15.75 5.56 -5.80
N ALA A 113 16.22 6.53 -6.59
CA ALA A 113 15.33 7.40 -7.35
C ALA A 113 14.45 6.61 -8.34
N ALA A 114 15.04 5.67 -9.07
CA ALA A 114 14.29 4.79 -9.98
C ALA A 114 13.24 3.93 -9.25
N ALA A 115 13.51 3.49 -8.03
CA ALA A 115 12.55 2.74 -7.23
C ALA A 115 11.34 3.61 -6.82
N ILE A 116 11.56 4.89 -6.50
CA ILE A 116 10.48 5.85 -6.22
C ILE A 116 9.59 6.05 -7.45
N ASP A 117 10.20 6.21 -8.63
CA ASP A 117 9.45 6.34 -9.89
C ASP A 117 8.68 5.05 -10.23
N ALA A 118 9.28 3.88 -10.04
CA ALA A 118 8.60 2.59 -10.26
C ALA A 118 7.39 2.41 -9.32
N ALA A 119 7.53 2.79 -8.05
CA ALA A 119 6.47 2.69 -7.05
C ALA A 119 5.23 3.52 -7.41
N LEU A 120 5.37 4.59 -8.21
CA LEU A 120 4.25 5.39 -8.70
C LEU A 120 3.21 4.56 -9.47
N PHE A 121 3.68 3.55 -10.21
CA PHE A 121 2.86 2.75 -11.12
C PHE A 121 2.49 1.38 -10.55
N ASP A 122 3.02 1.00 -9.38
CA ASP A 122 2.61 -0.21 -8.66
C ASP A 122 1.23 -0.02 -8.00
N LEU A 123 0.19 0.06 -8.84
CA LEU A 123 -1.19 0.03 -8.38
C LEU A 123 -1.71 -1.40 -8.43
N LYS A 124 -2.14 -1.89 -7.27
CA LYS A 124 -2.94 -3.10 -7.19
C LYS A 124 -4.36 -2.83 -7.67
N ALA A 125 -5.03 -3.84 -8.21
CA ALA A 125 -6.45 -3.80 -8.61
C ALA A 125 -7.41 -3.81 -7.40
N VAL A 126 -7.03 -3.14 -6.31
CA VAL A 126 -7.83 -2.96 -5.09
C VAL A 126 -8.13 -1.47 -4.94
N ASN A 127 -9.25 -1.14 -4.31
CA ASN A 127 -9.59 0.26 -4.03
C ASN A 127 -8.50 0.89 -3.13
N PRO A 128 -7.78 1.92 -3.60
CA PRO A 128 -6.71 2.56 -2.81
C PRO A 128 -7.22 3.30 -1.57
N HIS A 129 -8.50 3.66 -1.53
CA HIS A 129 -9.18 4.32 -0.40
C HIS A 129 -10.01 3.32 0.44
N ALA A 130 -9.79 2.02 0.25
CA ALA A 130 -10.51 0.99 1.00
C ALA A 130 -10.21 1.10 2.50
N VAL A 131 -11.25 1.32 3.30
CA VAL A 131 -11.16 1.17 4.74
C VAL A 131 -11.27 -0.32 5.06
N THR A 132 -10.19 -0.90 5.57
CA THR A 132 -10.17 -2.27 6.05
C THR A 132 -10.81 -2.35 7.42
N THR A 133 -11.98 -2.96 7.51
CA THR A 133 -12.55 -3.37 8.81
C THR A 133 -11.82 -4.62 9.26
N VAL A 134 -10.82 -4.46 10.12
CA VAL A 134 -10.08 -5.59 10.70
C VAL A 134 -10.77 -6.00 11.99
N ASP A 135 -10.94 -7.29 12.18
CA ASP A 135 -11.40 -7.85 13.45
C ASP A 135 -10.37 -7.56 14.54
N GLN A 136 -10.79 -6.82 15.57
CA GLN A 136 -9.92 -6.43 16.68
C GLN A 136 -10.00 -7.38 17.87
N ARG A 137 -10.78 -8.46 17.77
CA ARG A 137 -10.88 -9.46 18.85
C ARG A 137 -9.54 -10.15 19.06
N THR A 138 -9.14 -10.24 20.31
CA THR A 138 -7.99 -11.04 20.74
C THR A 138 -8.28 -12.53 20.55
N PRO A 139 -7.24 -13.39 20.43
CA PRO A 139 -7.43 -14.84 20.36
C PRO A 139 -8.25 -15.40 21.53
N ALA A 140 -8.08 -14.84 22.74
CA ALA A 140 -8.85 -15.25 23.92
C ALA A 140 -10.35 -14.92 23.77
N GLU A 141 -10.67 -13.70 23.32
CA GLU A 141 -12.06 -13.30 23.06
C GLU A 141 -12.72 -14.14 21.96
N ILE A 142 -11.95 -14.54 20.94
CA ILE A 142 -12.42 -15.45 19.89
C ILE A 142 -12.77 -16.81 20.50
N ILE A 143 -11.89 -17.38 21.33
CA ILE A 143 -12.14 -18.67 22.00
C ILE A 143 -13.40 -18.59 22.89
N THR A 144 -13.52 -17.55 23.71
CA THR A 144 -14.71 -17.35 24.56
C THR A 144 -15.98 -17.19 23.71
N ASN A 145 -15.89 -16.50 22.57
CA ASN A 145 -17.02 -16.36 21.65
C ASN A 145 -17.44 -17.73 21.09
N ILE A 146 -16.47 -18.54 20.64
CA ILE A 146 -16.70 -19.90 20.13
C ILE A 146 -17.37 -20.77 21.20
N GLU A 147 -16.89 -20.76 22.45
CA GLU A 147 -17.50 -21.50 23.55
C GLU A 147 -18.93 -21.07 23.83
N THR A 148 -19.19 -19.76 23.78
CA THR A 148 -20.53 -19.20 24.01
C THR A 148 -21.49 -19.64 22.92
N GLN A 149 -21.08 -19.53 21.65
CA GLN A 149 -21.88 -20.00 20.51
C GLN A 149 -22.10 -21.52 20.56
N GLY A 150 -21.09 -22.29 20.97
CA GLY A 150 -21.21 -23.73 21.18
C GLY A 150 -22.31 -24.11 22.18
N ARG A 151 -22.41 -23.39 23.31
CA ARG A 151 -23.49 -23.60 24.29
C ARG A 151 -24.87 -23.27 23.73
N VAL A 152 -24.99 -22.19 22.97
CA VAL A 152 -26.26 -21.80 22.32
C VAL A 152 -26.72 -22.89 21.35
N VAL A 153 -25.81 -23.41 20.53
CA VAL A 153 -26.11 -24.51 19.60
C VAL A 153 -26.52 -25.78 20.35
N ALA A 154 -25.81 -26.16 21.42
CA ALA A 154 -26.16 -27.32 22.23
C ALA A 154 -27.58 -27.21 22.81
N GLN A 155 -27.91 -26.05 23.40
CA GLN A 155 -29.26 -25.78 23.93
C GLN A 155 -30.34 -25.83 22.85
N ALA A 156 -30.06 -25.30 21.65
CA ALA A 156 -30.99 -25.35 20.52
C ALA A 156 -31.23 -26.80 20.05
N LEU A 157 -30.19 -27.62 20.00
CA LEU A 157 -30.29 -29.03 19.64
C LEU A 157 -31.07 -29.84 20.68
N ASP A 158 -30.85 -29.59 21.98
CA ASP A 158 -31.60 -30.27 23.03
C ASP A 158 -33.10 -29.92 22.98
N ARG A 159 -33.43 -28.63 22.75
CA ARG A 159 -34.82 -28.20 22.52
C ARG A 159 -35.43 -28.89 21.30
N LEU A 160 -34.70 -28.97 20.20
CA LEU A 160 -35.18 -29.64 18.99
C LEU A 160 -35.43 -31.14 19.24
N ARG A 161 -34.52 -31.82 19.95
CA ARG A 161 -34.70 -33.23 20.35
C ARG A 161 -35.94 -33.42 21.22
N ALA A 162 -36.18 -32.54 22.18
CA ALA A 162 -37.36 -32.59 23.03
C ALA A 162 -38.65 -32.40 22.22
N LEU A 163 -38.67 -31.46 21.27
CA LEU A 163 -39.80 -31.26 20.37
C LEU A 163 -40.06 -32.48 19.49
N LEU A 164 -39.01 -33.07 18.89
CA LEU A 164 -39.15 -34.28 18.08
C LEU A 164 -39.62 -35.48 18.91
N ALA A 165 -39.13 -35.64 20.14
CA ALA A 165 -39.58 -36.71 21.03
C ALA A 165 -41.04 -36.52 21.46
N ALA A 166 -41.48 -35.28 21.72
CA ALA A 166 -42.88 -34.97 22.01
C ALA A 166 -43.80 -35.22 20.81
N ASP A 167 -43.36 -34.89 19.60
CA ASP A 167 -44.10 -35.14 18.36
C ASP A 167 -44.31 -36.65 18.10
N VAL A 168 -43.28 -37.46 18.36
CA VAL A 168 -43.38 -38.94 18.28
C VAL A 168 -44.39 -39.50 19.28
N LEU A 169 -44.52 -38.91 20.48
CA LEU A 169 -45.49 -39.35 21.49
C LEU A 169 -46.93 -38.97 21.12
N VAL A 170 -47.14 -37.82 20.48
CA VAL A 170 -48.47 -37.38 20.01
C VAL A 170 -48.96 -38.19 18.81
N THR A 171 -48.06 -38.81 18.03
CA THR A 171 -48.41 -39.62 16.86
C THR A 171 -48.67 -41.10 17.20
N GLN A 172 -48.55 -41.50 18.47
CA GLN A 172 -48.75 -42.87 18.97
C GLN A 172 -50.05 -43.06 19.77
N GLU A 173 -50.84 -42.00 19.97
CA GLU A 173 -52.24 -42.04 20.43
C GLU A 173 -53.21 -41.93 19.24
#